data_AF-A0A380TUJ7-F1
#
_entry.id   AF-A0A380TUJ7-F1
#
_cell.length_a   1.000
_cell.length_b   1.000
_cell.length_c   1.000
_cell.angle_alpha   90.00
_cell.angle_beta   90.00
_cell.angle_gamma   90.00
#
_symmetry.space_group_name_H-M   'P 1'
#
loop_
_entity.id
_entity.type
_entity.pdbx_description
1 polymer ?
#
loop_
_entity_poly.entity_id
_entity_poly.type
_entity_poly.pdbx_seq_one_letter_code
_entity_poly.pdbx_strand_id
1 'polypeptide(L)'
;MELVKKETFTVLLGTAVGIAITTILSFFIVWIGFPVDTPRESFKDALGFSGGLFGGLTTFGAAIVAAHLFNDWRDEKNYDLEASLLYGVLADLKPIFIELHKIRSNSENLKKIDSYLIIKTDYLDHTKINLYEAVIGLYANINAYSKIKKDPTLIDFYNLFDKHLFILNDFYIDLFHKKYKSYYTNAIAALTQHDNSKQLSSYDIFRPYSGTLSEIQINIMEIQNVFKPNALRASIGGQTRTVTYGCVLEETINLHNKIENYCIDRLAVSS
;
A
#
# COMPACT_ATOMS: atom_id res chain seq x y z
N MET A 1 3.27 -22.54 -9.10
CA MET A 1 4.58 -23.12 -8.68
C MET A 1 4.84 -24.54 -9.19
N GLU A 2 3.88 -25.48 -9.16
CA GLU A 2 4.08 -26.85 -9.69
C GLU A 2 4.30 -26.91 -11.21
N LEU A 3 3.61 -26.06 -11.97
CA LEU A 3 3.76 -25.98 -13.44
C LEU A 3 5.17 -25.54 -13.86
N VAL A 4 5.73 -24.53 -13.19
CA VAL A 4 7.09 -24.02 -13.47
C VAL A 4 8.14 -25.10 -13.22
N LYS A 5 8.04 -25.85 -12.10
CA LYS A 5 8.93 -26.99 -11.83
C LYS A 5 8.88 -28.07 -12.91
N LYS A 6 7.71 -28.29 -13.50
CA LYS A 6 7.51 -29.28 -14.57
C LYS A 6 8.16 -28.83 -15.88
N GLU A 7 8.11 -27.54 -16.21
CA GLU A 7 8.78 -27.00 -17.40
C GLU A 7 10.31 -27.01 -17.26
N THR A 8 10.86 -26.55 -16.13
CA THR A 8 12.30 -26.59 -15.89
C THR A 8 12.83 -28.03 -15.93
N PHE A 9 12.10 -28.99 -15.34
CA PHE A 9 12.44 -30.42 -15.41
C PHE A 9 12.42 -30.95 -16.85
N THR A 10 11.44 -30.53 -17.66
CA THR A 10 11.31 -30.92 -19.06
C THR A 10 12.47 -30.38 -19.90
N VAL A 11 12.87 -29.12 -19.70
CA VAL A 11 14.02 -28.51 -20.38
C VAL A 11 15.31 -29.22 -20.00
N LEU A 12 15.51 -29.50 -18.71
CA LEU A 12 16.72 -30.15 -18.20
C LEU A 12 16.84 -31.59 -18.73
N LEU A 13 15.75 -32.37 -18.67
CA LEU A 13 15.69 -33.73 -19.20
C LEU A 13 15.85 -33.75 -20.72
N GLY A 14 15.15 -32.86 -21.43
CA GLY A 14 15.23 -32.74 -22.88
C GLY A 14 16.63 -32.39 -23.37
N THR A 15 17.31 -31.48 -22.68
CA THR A 15 18.70 -31.09 -22.97
C THR A 15 19.66 -32.25 -22.72
N ALA A 16 19.54 -32.93 -21.58
CA ALA A 16 20.40 -34.08 -21.24
C ALA A 16 20.22 -35.25 -22.21
N VAL A 17 18.98 -35.61 -22.53
CA VAL A 17 18.66 -36.68 -23.48
C VAL A 17 19.12 -36.33 -24.90
N GLY A 18 18.92 -35.07 -25.34
CA GLY A 18 19.37 -34.60 -26.64
C GLY A 18 20.90 -34.69 -26.80
N ILE A 19 21.64 -34.29 -25.77
CA ILE A 19 23.11 -34.42 -25.75
C ILE A 19 23.51 -35.89 -25.82
N ALA A 20 22.93 -36.75 -24.99
CA ALA A 20 23.26 -38.18 -24.96
C ALA A 20 23.00 -38.85 -26.31
N ILE A 21 21.84 -38.62 -26.92
CA ILE A 21 21.49 -39.18 -28.23
C ILE A 21 22.46 -38.68 -29.31
N THR A 22 22.76 -37.39 -29.34
CA THR A 22 23.64 -36.79 -30.36
C THR A 22 25.07 -37.31 -30.23
N THR A 23 25.59 -37.46 -29.01
CA THR A 23 26.91 -38.05 -28.77
C THR A 23 26.97 -39.52 -29.16
N ILE A 24 25.95 -40.32 -28.81
CA ILE A 24 25.89 -41.75 -29.17
C ILE A 24 25.81 -41.94 -30.69
N LEU A 25 24.96 -41.17 -31.38
CA LEU A 25 24.86 -41.23 -32.83
C LEU A 25 26.17 -40.81 -33.51
N SER A 26 26.79 -39.73 -33.04
CA SER A 26 28.07 -39.26 -33.56
C SER A 26 29.17 -40.32 -33.43
N PHE A 27 29.17 -41.06 -32.32
CA PHE A 27 30.10 -42.17 -32.09
C PHE A 27 29.97 -43.25 -33.17
N PHE A 28 28.76 -43.74 -33.42
CA PHE A 28 28.55 -44.79 -34.42
C PHE A 28 28.82 -44.30 -35.85
N ILE A 29 28.48 -43.03 -36.16
CA ILE A 29 28.79 -42.43 -37.46
C ILE A 29 30.30 -42.40 -37.70
N VAL A 30 31.10 -41.97 -36.73
CA VAL A 30 32.56 -41.91 -36.89
C VAL A 30 33.17 -43.32 -36.95
N TRP A 31 32.73 -44.23 -36.07
CA TRP A 31 33.29 -45.58 -36.03
C TRP A 31 33.01 -46.40 -37.30
N ILE A 32 31.78 -46.33 -37.83
CA ILE A 32 31.37 -47.12 -39.00
C ILE A 32 31.68 -46.39 -40.30
N GLY A 33 31.48 -45.06 -40.34
CA GLY A 33 31.56 -44.26 -41.57
C GLY A 33 32.99 -43.88 -41.99
N PHE A 34 33.96 -43.90 -41.06
CA PHE A 34 35.36 -43.54 -41.33
C PHE A 34 36.32 -44.61 -40.79
N PRO A 35 36.32 -45.82 -41.37
CA PRO A 35 37.19 -46.90 -40.93
C PRO A 35 38.66 -46.58 -41.24
N VAL A 36 39.53 -46.78 -40.25
CA VAL A 36 40.99 -46.73 -40.34
C VAL A 36 41.54 -48.16 -40.45
N ASP A 37 42.84 -48.29 -40.73
CA ASP A 37 43.53 -49.56 -41.02
C ASP A 37 43.28 -50.69 -40.01
N THR A 38 42.96 -50.35 -38.74
CA THR A 38 42.51 -51.32 -37.74
C THR A 38 41.19 -50.93 -37.06
N PRO A 39 40.33 -51.91 -36.71
CA PRO A 39 39.09 -51.65 -35.97
C PRO A 39 39.32 -50.97 -34.60
N ARG A 40 40.47 -51.25 -33.98
CA ARG A 40 40.84 -50.70 -32.66
C ARG A 40 41.16 -49.21 -32.73
N GLU A 41 41.84 -48.77 -33.78
CA GLU A 41 42.16 -47.36 -33.99
C GLU A 41 40.89 -46.57 -34.35
N SER A 42 40.05 -47.12 -35.22
CA SER A 42 38.74 -46.53 -35.58
C SER A 42 37.85 -46.30 -34.36
N PHE A 43 37.80 -47.27 -33.43
CA PHE A 43 37.05 -47.16 -32.19
C PHE A 43 37.61 -46.06 -31.26
N LYS A 44 38.95 -45.97 -31.14
CA LYS A 44 39.63 -44.98 -30.31
C LYS A 44 39.38 -43.56 -30.82
N ASP A 45 39.44 -43.35 -32.14
CA ASP A 45 39.21 -42.05 -32.75
C ASP A 45 37.74 -41.64 -32.64
N ALA A 46 36.80 -42.57 -32.81
CA ALA A 46 35.37 -42.34 -32.58
C ALA A 46 35.09 -41.95 -31.12
N LEU A 47 35.73 -42.60 -30.14
CA LEU A 47 35.63 -42.21 -28.72
C LEU A 47 36.19 -40.81 -28.46
N GLY A 48 37.36 -40.48 -29.03
CA GLY A 48 37.98 -39.16 -28.87
C GLY A 48 37.12 -38.04 -29.44
N PHE A 49 36.60 -38.23 -30.66
CA PHE A 49 35.69 -37.29 -31.30
C PHE A 49 34.40 -37.12 -30.49
N SER A 50 33.78 -38.24 -30.08
CA SER A 50 32.53 -38.21 -29.30
C SER A 50 32.72 -37.60 -27.93
N GLY A 51 33.87 -37.80 -27.28
CA GLY A 51 34.22 -37.17 -26.02
C GLY A 51 34.39 -35.65 -26.15
N GLY A 52 35.03 -35.17 -27.22
CA GLY A 52 35.15 -33.74 -27.52
C GLY A 52 33.79 -33.10 -27.83
N LEU A 53 32.97 -33.78 -28.64
CA LEU A 53 31.62 -33.35 -28.99
C LEU A 53 30.70 -33.35 -27.77
N PHE A 54 30.76 -34.38 -26.92
CA PHE A 54 30.06 -34.43 -25.64
C PHE A 54 30.44 -33.25 -24.76
N GLY A 55 31.74 -32.99 -24.55
CA GLY A 55 32.20 -31.86 -23.73
C GLY A 55 31.70 -30.50 -24.25
N GLY A 56 31.74 -30.29 -25.57
CA GLY A 56 31.19 -29.10 -26.21
C GLY A 56 29.69 -28.97 -26.01
N LEU A 57 28.93 -30.03 -26.32
CA LEU A 57 27.47 -30.05 -26.17
C LEU A 57 27.02 -29.91 -24.71
N THR A 58 27.73 -30.51 -23.75
CA THR A 58 27.44 -30.34 -22.32
C THR A 58 27.63 -28.90 -21.87
N THR A 59 28.62 -28.20 -22.41
CA THR A 59 28.85 -26.78 -22.09
C THR A 59 27.71 -25.91 -22.62
N PHE A 60 27.28 -26.12 -23.86
CA PHE A 60 26.11 -25.44 -24.42
C PHE A 60 24.82 -25.78 -23.67
N GLY A 61 24.61 -27.05 -23.34
CA GLY A 61 23.46 -27.49 -22.55
C GLY A 61 23.42 -26.83 -21.17
N ALA A 62 24.56 -26.78 -20.48
CA ALA A 62 24.68 -26.09 -19.20
C ALA A 62 24.36 -24.59 -19.31
N ALA A 63 24.82 -23.93 -20.38
CA ALA A 63 24.50 -22.52 -20.63
C ALA A 63 22.99 -22.29 -20.88
N ILE A 64 22.33 -23.17 -21.63
CA ILE A 64 20.87 -23.11 -21.86
C ILE A 64 20.10 -23.27 -20.55
N VAL A 65 20.46 -24.28 -19.75
CA VAL A 65 19.83 -24.53 -18.45
C VAL A 65 20.06 -23.36 -17.49
N ALA A 66 21.28 -22.82 -17.44
CA ALA A 66 21.60 -21.67 -16.60
C ALA A 66 20.80 -20.41 -17.02
N ALA A 67 20.65 -20.16 -18.32
CA ALA A 67 19.85 -19.04 -18.82
C ALA A 67 18.37 -19.18 -18.44
N HIS A 68 17.80 -20.39 -18.53
CA HIS A 68 16.43 -20.67 -18.08
C HIS A 68 16.27 -20.45 -16.58
N LEU A 69 17.14 -21.04 -15.75
CA LEU A 69 17.10 -20.87 -14.31
C LEU A 69 17.25 -19.39 -13.89
N PHE A 70 18.08 -18.64 -14.59
CA PHE A 70 18.26 -17.21 -14.32
C PHE A 70 17.01 -16.39 -14.64
N ASN A 71 16.33 -16.69 -15.76
CA ASN A 71 15.08 -16.01 -16.10
C ASN A 71 13.98 -16.31 -15.07
N ASP A 72 13.81 -17.59 -14.70
CA ASP A 72 12.82 -17.99 -13.69
C ASP A 72 13.10 -17.32 -12.34
N TRP A 73 14.36 -17.33 -11.88
CA TRP A 73 14.77 -16.67 -10.64
C TRP A 73 14.52 -15.16 -10.68
N ARG A 74 14.80 -14.52 -11.82
CA ARG A 74 14.58 -13.08 -11.98
C ARG A 74 13.09 -12.74 -11.88
N ASP A 75 12.23 -13.56 -12.45
CA ASP A 75 10.79 -13.34 -12.41
C ASP A 75 10.23 -13.55 -10.99
N GLU A 76 10.69 -14.58 -10.28
CA GLU A 76 10.37 -14.78 -8.85
C GLU A 76 10.87 -13.62 -7.99
N LYS A 77 12.07 -13.09 -8.24
CA LYS A 77 12.59 -11.94 -7.48
C LYS A 77 11.84 -10.64 -7.77
N ASN A 78 11.42 -10.43 -9.01
CA ASN A 78 10.61 -9.27 -9.37
C ASN A 78 9.24 -9.34 -8.69
N TYR A 79 8.69 -10.54 -8.56
CA TYR A 79 7.46 -10.80 -7.83
C TYR A 79 7.61 -10.50 -6.32
N ASP A 80 8.65 -11.05 -5.68
CA ASP A 80 8.93 -10.82 -4.27
C ASP A 80 9.07 -9.32 -3.96
N LEU A 81 9.76 -8.59 -4.85
CA LEU A 81 9.96 -7.16 -4.72
C LEU A 81 8.63 -6.39 -4.85
N GLU A 82 7.79 -6.75 -5.82
CA GLU A 82 6.47 -6.18 -5.99
C GLU A 82 5.61 -6.38 -4.73
N ALA A 83 5.53 -7.62 -4.26
CA ALA A 83 4.74 -7.96 -3.09
C ALA A 83 5.24 -7.18 -1.85
N SER A 84 6.56 -7.11 -1.64
CA SER A 84 7.17 -6.35 -0.55
C SER A 84 6.78 -4.87 -0.57
N LEU A 85 6.82 -4.23 -1.75
CA LEU A 85 6.43 -2.83 -1.90
C LEU A 85 4.94 -2.62 -1.60
N LEU A 86 4.06 -3.48 -2.12
CA LEU A 86 2.62 -3.40 -1.88
C LEU A 86 2.25 -3.66 -0.42
N TYR A 87 2.92 -4.61 0.26
CA TYR A 87 2.75 -4.80 1.70
C TYR A 87 3.23 -3.59 2.50
N GLY A 88 4.32 -2.95 2.08
CA GLY A 88 4.77 -1.68 2.66
C GLY A 88 3.69 -0.60 2.58
N VAL A 89 3.07 -0.44 1.41
CA VAL A 89 1.93 0.49 1.20
C VAL A 89 0.78 0.19 2.15
N LEU A 90 0.37 -1.08 2.27
CA LEU A 90 -0.72 -1.49 3.17
C LEU A 90 -0.41 -1.26 4.65
N ALA A 91 0.83 -1.50 5.06
CA ALA A 91 1.29 -1.25 6.43
C ALA A 91 1.22 0.25 6.78
N ASP A 92 1.62 1.11 5.85
CA ASP A 92 1.62 2.57 6.02
C ASP A 92 0.20 3.19 5.95
N LEU A 93 -0.73 2.57 5.21
CA LEU A 93 -2.14 2.97 5.12
C LEU A 93 -2.91 2.75 6.43
N LYS A 94 -2.67 1.62 7.10
CA LYS A 94 -3.40 1.21 8.31
C LYS A 94 -3.53 2.29 9.39
N PRO A 95 -2.46 2.97 9.85
CA PRO A 95 -2.59 4.02 10.86
C PRO A 95 -3.44 5.19 10.36
N ILE A 96 -3.38 5.52 9.07
CA ILE A 96 -4.19 6.59 8.48
C ILE A 96 -5.67 6.23 8.52
N PHE A 97 -6.03 4.98 8.17
CA PHE A 97 -7.40 4.49 8.25
C PHE A 97 -8.01 4.64 9.65
N ILE A 98 -7.26 4.23 10.68
CA ILE A 98 -7.69 4.31 12.07
C ILE A 98 -8.00 5.76 12.45
N GLU A 99 -7.13 6.70 12.08
CA GLU A 99 -7.33 8.11 12.38
C GLU A 99 -8.51 8.71 11.60
N LEU A 100 -8.67 8.39 10.32
CA LEU A 100 -9.82 8.84 9.53
C LEU A 100 -11.16 8.38 10.14
N HIS A 101 -11.23 7.13 10.62
CA HIS A 101 -12.42 6.61 11.28
C HIS A 101 -12.69 7.24 12.64
N LYS A 102 -11.66 7.56 13.42
CA LYS A 102 -11.81 8.32 14.67
C LYS A 102 -12.34 9.72 14.39
N ILE A 103 -11.75 10.43 13.42
CA ILE A 103 -12.21 11.76 12.98
C ILE A 103 -13.68 11.70 12.59
N ARG A 104 -14.07 10.72 11.78
CA ARG A 104 -15.47 10.50 11.39
C ARG A 104 -16.39 10.36 12.60
N SER A 105 -16.05 9.46 13.52
CA SER A 105 -16.84 9.23 14.73
C SER A 105 -16.97 10.51 15.58
N ASN A 106 -15.87 11.22 15.79
CA ASN A 106 -15.83 12.44 16.59
C ASN A 106 -16.66 13.56 15.95
N SER A 107 -16.56 13.73 14.63
CA SER A 107 -17.34 14.70 13.88
C SER A 107 -18.84 14.38 13.89
N GLU A 108 -19.24 13.12 13.78
CA GLU A 108 -20.66 12.73 13.92
C GLU A 108 -21.21 13.01 15.32
N ASN A 109 -20.39 12.87 16.35
CA ASN A 109 -20.79 13.26 17.70
C ASN A 109 -20.95 14.78 17.81
N LEU A 110 -19.99 15.57 17.32
CA LEU A 110 -20.05 17.04 17.36
C LEU A 110 -21.22 17.64 16.58
N LYS A 111 -21.79 16.95 15.58
CA LYS A 111 -23.03 17.40 14.94
C LYS A 111 -24.21 17.52 15.91
N LYS A 112 -24.18 16.78 17.03
CA LYS A 112 -25.24 16.75 18.05
C LYS A 112 -25.02 17.76 19.18
N ILE A 113 -24.02 18.64 19.07
CA ILE A 113 -23.60 19.55 20.14
C ILE A 113 -24.65 20.64 20.50
N ASP A 114 -25.67 20.83 19.66
CA ASP A 114 -26.82 21.70 19.96
C ASP A 114 -27.85 21.06 20.91
N SER A 115 -27.87 19.74 20.96
CA SER A 115 -28.82 18.93 21.72
C SER A 115 -28.15 18.16 22.86
N TYR A 116 -26.82 18.03 22.83
CA TYR A 116 -26.01 17.32 23.80
C TYR A 116 -24.86 18.19 24.30
N LEU A 117 -24.62 18.13 25.62
CA LEU A 117 -23.38 18.61 26.20
C LEU A 117 -22.29 17.57 25.93
N ILE A 118 -21.34 17.91 25.06
CA ILE A 118 -20.24 17.03 24.64
C ILE A 118 -18.92 17.62 25.12
N ILE A 119 -18.35 17.11 26.20
CA ILE A 119 -17.05 17.54 26.73
C ILE A 119 -16.16 16.30 26.80
N LYS A 120 -15.19 16.25 25.90
CA LYS A 120 -14.34 15.10 25.60
C LYS A 120 -12.90 15.59 25.52
N THR A 121 -12.06 15.23 26.50
CA THR A 121 -10.65 15.65 26.55
C THR A 121 -9.82 15.02 25.44
N ASP A 122 -10.13 13.77 25.09
CA ASP A 122 -9.47 13.02 24.00
C ASP A 122 -9.56 13.74 22.64
N TYR A 123 -10.63 14.52 22.41
CA TYR A 123 -10.76 15.34 21.19
C TYR A 123 -9.69 16.44 21.08
N LEU A 124 -9.08 16.84 22.21
CA LEU A 124 -8.00 17.83 22.27
C LEU A 124 -6.60 17.19 22.27
N ASP A 125 -6.48 15.98 22.80
CA ASP A 125 -5.20 15.26 22.94
C ASP A 125 -4.64 14.76 21.61
N HIS A 126 -5.40 14.84 20.53
CA HIS A 126 -4.93 14.64 19.17
C HIS A 126 -4.03 15.81 18.71
N THR A 127 -2.86 15.92 19.33
CA THR A 127 -1.78 16.84 18.99
C THR A 127 -1.17 16.43 17.65
N LYS A 128 -1.74 16.98 16.56
CA LYS A 128 -1.38 16.72 15.17
C LYS A 128 -1.54 15.24 14.84
N ILE A 129 -2.56 14.91 14.06
CA ILE A 129 -2.64 13.60 13.44
C ILE A 129 -1.28 13.38 12.75
N ASN A 130 -0.50 12.37 13.15
CA ASN A 130 0.85 12.13 12.59
C ASN A 130 0.75 11.53 11.17
N LEU A 131 -0.26 11.97 10.41
CA LEU A 131 -0.54 11.61 9.03
C LEU A 131 0.65 11.94 8.15
N TYR A 132 1.37 13.02 8.46
CA TYR A 132 2.48 13.47 7.62
C TYR A 132 3.60 12.42 7.52
N GLU A 133 3.98 11.80 8.63
CA GLU A 133 4.99 10.74 8.63
C GLU A 133 4.48 9.49 7.88
N ALA A 134 3.24 9.09 8.14
CA ALA A 134 2.61 7.95 7.45
C ALA A 134 2.48 8.18 5.94
N VAL A 135 2.13 9.40 5.51
CA VAL A 135 2.02 9.81 4.10
C VAL A 135 3.37 9.85 3.41
N ILE A 136 4.43 10.31 4.09
CA ILE A 136 5.79 10.25 3.55
C ILE A 136 6.23 8.81 3.33
N GLY A 137 6.00 7.92 4.30
CA GLY A 137 6.28 6.48 4.16
C GLY A 137 5.55 5.87 2.97
N LEU A 138 4.26 6.18 2.86
CA LEU A 138 3.38 5.74 1.78
C LEU A 138 3.92 6.13 0.39
N TYR A 139 4.38 7.37 0.22
CA TYR A 139 4.90 7.85 -1.06
C TYR A 139 6.12 7.07 -1.56
N ALA A 140 7.04 6.70 -0.65
CA ALA A 140 8.26 6.01 -1.04
C ALA A 140 7.97 4.65 -1.70
N ASN A 141 7.12 3.85 -1.06
CA ASN A 141 6.72 2.53 -1.56
C ASN A 141 5.90 2.65 -2.86
N ILE A 142 4.95 3.59 -2.93
CA ILE A 142 4.13 3.83 -4.13
C ILE A 142 4.98 4.29 -5.32
N ASN A 143 5.91 5.23 -5.11
CA ASN A 143 6.77 5.75 -6.16
C ASN A 143 7.72 4.66 -6.70
N ALA A 144 8.28 3.83 -5.81
CA ALA A 144 9.12 2.70 -6.21
C ALA A 144 8.32 1.69 -7.05
N TYR A 145 7.15 1.28 -6.56
CA TYR A 145 6.26 0.37 -7.28
C TYR A 145 5.88 0.92 -8.67
N SER A 146 5.42 2.17 -8.73
CA SER A 146 4.96 2.81 -9.97
C SER A 146 6.07 2.89 -11.03
N LYS A 147 7.33 3.14 -10.61
CA LYS A 147 8.49 3.16 -11.51
C LYS A 147 8.88 1.77 -12.01
N ILE A 148 8.87 0.77 -11.13
CA ILE A 148 9.24 -0.61 -11.48
C ILE A 148 8.21 -1.22 -12.45
N LYS A 149 6.92 -1.02 -12.17
CA LYS A 149 5.83 -1.58 -12.97
C LYS A 149 5.42 -0.71 -14.16
N LYS A 150 5.90 0.54 -14.20
CA LYS A 150 5.49 1.54 -15.20
C LYS A 150 3.97 1.73 -15.23
N ASP A 151 3.31 1.59 -14.07
CA ASP A 151 1.87 1.78 -13.89
C ASP A 151 1.66 3.04 -13.02
N PRO A 152 1.13 4.14 -13.59
CA PRO A 152 0.92 5.38 -12.84
C PRO A 152 -0.33 5.35 -11.95
N THR A 153 -1.18 4.32 -12.06
CA THR A 153 -2.51 4.31 -11.41
C THR A 153 -2.41 4.50 -9.90
N LEU A 154 -1.49 3.79 -9.24
CA LEU A 154 -1.34 3.85 -7.79
C LEU A 154 -0.84 5.22 -7.32
N ILE A 155 0.11 5.81 -8.05
CA ILE A 155 0.61 7.15 -7.73
C ILE A 155 -0.44 8.23 -7.99
N ASP A 156 -1.30 8.06 -8.99
CA ASP A 156 -2.40 8.97 -9.26
C ASP A 156 -3.45 8.95 -8.14
N PHE A 157 -3.81 7.76 -7.64
CA PHE A 157 -4.65 7.63 -6.44
C PHE A 157 -4.02 8.29 -5.22
N TYR A 158 -2.73 8.05 -4.98
CA TYR A 158 -1.98 8.69 -3.90
C TYR A 158 -2.01 10.22 -4.01
N ASN A 159 -1.73 10.78 -5.20
CA ASN A 159 -1.69 12.23 -5.40
C ASN A 159 -3.05 12.88 -5.15
N LEU A 160 -4.15 12.20 -5.48
CA LEU A 160 -5.50 12.65 -5.14
C LEU A 160 -5.74 12.54 -3.63
N PHE A 161 -5.36 11.41 -3.04
CA PHE A 161 -5.49 11.15 -1.61
C PHE A 161 -4.76 12.20 -0.76
N ASP A 162 -3.49 12.46 -1.03
CA ASP A 162 -2.65 13.45 -0.33
C ASP A 162 -3.28 14.84 -0.32
N LYS A 163 -3.80 15.29 -1.47
CA LYS A 163 -4.51 16.57 -1.58
C LYS A 163 -5.77 16.63 -0.70
N HIS A 164 -6.59 15.58 -0.71
CA HIS A 164 -7.80 15.54 0.12
C HIS A 164 -7.47 15.45 1.60
N LEU A 165 -6.42 14.70 1.94
CA LEU A 165 -5.93 14.57 3.31
C LEU A 165 -5.42 15.90 3.86
N PHE A 166 -4.71 16.69 3.04
CA PHE A 166 -4.29 18.04 3.39
C PHE A 166 -5.48 18.96 3.70
N ILE A 167 -6.48 18.99 2.80
CA ILE A 167 -7.71 19.78 2.99
C ILE A 167 -8.46 19.33 4.25
N LEU A 168 -8.58 18.03 4.47
CA LEU A 168 -9.22 17.46 5.64
C LEU A 168 -8.50 17.87 6.93
N ASN A 169 -7.16 17.85 6.92
CA ASN A 169 -6.35 18.26 8.06
C ASN A 169 -6.55 19.74 8.39
N ASP A 170 -6.62 20.63 7.40
CA ASP A 170 -6.93 22.05 7.62
C ASP A 170 -8.29 22.24 8.28
N PHE A 171 -9.30 21.53 7.80
CA PHE A 171 -10.64 21.56 8.39
C PHE A 171 -10.68 20.96 9.79
N TYR A 172 -9.92 19.89 10.03
CA TYR A 172 -9.79 19.26 11.33
C TYR A 172 -9.17 20.22 12.35
N ILE A 173 -8.09 20.90 11.99
CA ILE A 173 -7.43 21.89 12.85
C ILE A 173 -8.42 23.03 13.20
N ASP A 174 -9.17 23.53 12.22
CA ASP A 174 -10.16 24.58 12.48
C ASP A 174 -11.28 24.11 13.42
N LEU A 175 -11.81 22.91 13.19
CA LEU A 175 -12.89 22.34 13.98
C LEU A 175 -12.44 21.98 15.41
N PHE A 176 -11.42 21.15 15.55
CA PHE A 176 -11.04 20.56 16.84
C PHE A 176 -10.08 21.45 17.64
N HIS A 177 -9.04 21.99 17.00
CA HIS A 177 -7.99 22.73 17.72
C HIS A 177 -8.36 24.19 17.99
N LYS A 178 -9.29 24.77 17.21
CA LYS A 178 -9.77 26.14 17.43
C LYS A 178 -11.17 26.15 18.04
N LYS A 179 -12.18 25.74 17.27
CA LYS A 179 -13.59 25.92 17.65
C LYS A 179 -13.98 25.06 18.85
N TYR A 180 -13.70 23.76 18.79
CA TYR A 180 -14.01 22.83 19.88
C TYR A 180 -13.16 23.10 21.12
N LYS A 181 -11.88 23.46 21.00
CA LYS A 181 -11.06 23.87 22.14
C LYS A 181 -11.63 25.08 22.88
N SER A 182 -12.11 26.08 22.14
CA SER A 182 -12.79 27.26 22.69
C SER A 182 -14.08 26.86 23.41
N TYR A 183 -14.93 26.07 22.75
CA TYR A 183 -16.13 25.48 23.34
C TYR A 183 -15.83 24.71 24.64
N TYR A 184 -14.84 23.82 24.62
CA TYR A 184 -14.48 22.94 25.74
C TYR A 184 -14.05 23.77 26.97
N THR A 185 -13.24 24.80 26.74
CA THR A 185 -12.75 25.68 27.80
C THR A 185 -13.91 26.45 28.45
N ASN A 186 -14.80 27.00 27.63
CA ASN A 186 -15.97 27.76 28.11
C ASN A 186 -16.99 26.85 28.80
N ALA A 187 -17.23 25.66 28.26
CA ALA A 187 -18.16 24.69 28.83
C ALA A 187 -17.68 24.20 30.20
N ILE A 188 -16.38 23.95 30.38
CA ILE A 188 -15.82 23.60 31.69
C ILE A 188 -15.87 24.78 32.66
N ALA A 189 -15.55 25.99 32.21
CA ALA A 189 -15.65 27.18 33.06
C ALA A 189 -17.08 27.37 33.59
N ALA A 190 -18.08 27.24 32.71
CA ALA A 190 -19.49 27.31 33.09
C ALA A 190 -19.91 26.20 34.07
N LEU A 191 -19.42 24.97 33.89
CA LEU A 191 -19.69 23.87 34.83
C LEU A 191 -19.03 24.10 36.20
N THR A 192 -17.80 24.61 36.22
CA THR A 192 -17.01 24.81 37.45
C THR A 192 -17.48 26.03 38.25
N GLN A 193 -18.09 27.03 37.60
CA GLN A 193 -18.75 28.13 38.31
C GLN A 193 -20.03 27.68 39.03
N HIS A 194 -20.71 26.65 38.52
CA HIS A 194 -21.93 26.12 39.11
C HIS A 194 -21.71 24.99 40.13
N ASP A 195 -20.71 24.15 39.92
CA ASP A 195 -20.30 23.11 40.85
C ASP A 195 -18.97 23.53 41.51
N ASN A 196 -18.97 23.69 42.84
CA ASN A 196 -17.77 23.83 43.70
C ASN A 196 -16.87 22.56 43.68
N SER A 197 -16.76 21.91 42.54
CA SER A 197 -16.09 20.64 42.32
C SER A 197 -14.63 20.86 41.96
N LYS A 198 -13.76 19.96 42.45
CA LYS A 198 -12.34 19.92 42.12
C LYS A 198 -12.15 19.75 40.61
N GLN A 199 -11.27 20.56 40.04
CA GLN A 199 -10.80 20.47 38.66
C GLN A 199 -10.35 19.03 38.34
N LEU A 200 -11.13 18.31 37.53
CA LEU A 200 -10.73 17.00 37.01
C LEU A 200 -9.72 17.17 35.88
N SER A 201 -8.75 16.25 35.80
CA SER A 201 -7.73 16.22 34.75
C SER A 201 -8.27 15.77 33.38
N SER A 202 -9.44 15.15 33.36
CA SER A 202 -10.13 14.69 32.16
C SER A 202 -11.63 14.75 32.35
N TYR A 203 -12.34 15.19 31.31
CA TYR A 203 -13.79 15.20 31.24
C TYR A 203 -14.23 14.35 30.05
N ASP A 204 -15.12 13.41 30.35
CA ASP A 204 -15.88 12.64 29.36
C ASP A 204 -17.37 12.76 29.68
N ILE A 205 -18.01 13.75 29.07
CA ILE A 205 -19.43 14.05 29.22
C ILE A 205 -20.07 13.97 27.85
N PHE A 206 -21.06 13.10 27.71
CA PHE A 206 -21.97 13.05 26.57
C PHE A 206 -23.38 12.83 27.11
N ARG A 207 -24.18 13.90 27.22
CA ARG A 207 -25.55 13.81 27.75
C ARG A 207 -26.47 14.85 27.13
N PRO A 208 -27.80 14.59 27.07
CA PRO A 208 -28.75 15.58 26.61
C PRO A 208 -28.61 16.89 27.38
N TYR A 209 -28.69 17.98 26.64
CA TYR A 209 -28.54 19.31 27.20
C TYR A 209 -29.87 19.78 27.80
N SER A 210 -29.88 20.14 29.08
CA SER A 210 -31.08 20.55 29.82
C SER A 210 -31.03 21.99 30.37
N GLY A 211 -30.02 22.77 29.99
CA GLY A 211 -29.75 24.10 30.56
C GLY A 211 -29.79 25.24 29.55
N THR A 212 -29.70 26.48 30.04
CA THR A 212 -29.54 27.71 29.24
C THR A 212 -28.21 28.37 29.55
N LEU A 213 -27.09 27.72 29.22
CA LEU A 213 -25.78 28.37 29.17
C LEU A 213 -25.71 29.19 27.87
N SER A 214 -26.23 30.42 27.93
CA SER A 214 -26.05 31.43 26.87
C SER A 214 -24.58 31.63 26.50
N GLU A 215 -23.67 31.38 27.46
CA GLU A 215 -22.23 31.58 27.34
C GLU A 215 -21.55 30.69 26.29
N ILE A 216 -22.06 29.47 26.03
CA ILE A 216 -21.47 28.53 25.06
C ILE A 216 -22.22 28.48 23.72
N GLN A 217 -23.36 29.18 23.59
CA GLN A 217 -24.19 29.14 22.38
C GLN A 217 -23.45 29.61 21.13
N ILE A 218 -22.62 30.64 21.25
CA ILE A 218 -21.79 31.13 20.14
C ILE A 218 -20.83 30.03 19.67
N ASN A 219 -20.17 29.32 20.60
CA ASN A 219 -19.27 28.24 20.25
C ASN A 219 -20.00 27.05 19.60
N ILE A 220 -21.19 26.70 20.11
CA ILE A 220 -22.05 25.66 19.51
C ILE A 220 -22.38 26.04 18.07
N MET A 221 -22.81 27.28 17.82
CA MET A 221 -23.11 27.77 16.47
C MET A 221 -21.88 27.74 15.56
N GLU A 222 -20.70 28.13 16.06
CA GLU A 222 -19.46 28.09 15.30
C GLU A 222 -19.06 26.68 14.87
N ILE A 223 -19.24 25.68 15.75
CA ILE A 223 -19.01 24.27 15.46
C ILE A 223 -20.03 23.77 14.43
N GLN A 224 -21.32 24.03 14.66
CA GLN A 224 -22.37 23.63 13.73
C GLN A 224 -22.21 24.22 12.34
N ASN A 225 -21.73 25.46 12.25
CA ASN A 225 -21.50 26.12 10.97
C ASN A 225 -20.51 25.33 10.10
N VAL A 226 -19.51 24.65 10.65
CA VAL A 226 -18.55 23.82 9.88
C VAL A 226 -19.25 22.69 9.11
N PHE A 227 -20.37 22.19 9.63
CA PHE A 227 -21.12 21.08 9.02
C PHE A 227 -22.20 21.55 8.03
N LYS A 228 -22.46 22.86 7.93
CA LYS A 228 -23.47 23.38 7.01
C LYS A 228 -23.02 23.30 5.55
N PRO A 229 -23.95 23.14 4.59
CA PRO A 229 -23.65 23.30 3.18
C PRO A 229 -22.98 24.65 2.89
N ASN A 230 -21.95 24.65 2.05
CA ASN A 230 -21.21 25.84 1.62
C ASN A 230 -20.42 26.60 2.70
N ALA A 231 -20.28 26.05 3.91
CA ALA A 231 -19.50 26.67 4.96
C ALA A 231 -17.98 26.62 4.72
N LEU A 232 -17.53 25.62 3.96
CA LEU A 232 -16.12 25.38 3.69
C LEU A 232 -15.81 25.58 2.21
N ARG A 233 -14.60 26.06 1.93
CA ARG A 233 -14.06 26.22 0.58
C ARG A 233 -12.76 25.44 0.48
N ALA A 234 -12.62 24.66 -0.58
CA ALA A 234 -11.42 23.88 -0.87
C ALA A 234 -10.96 24.12 -2.30
N SER A 235 -9.64 24.17 -2.53
CA SER A 235 -9.06 24.19 -3.87
C SER A 235 -8.76 22.76 -4.30
N ILE A 236 -9.58 22.22 -5.20
CA ILE A 236 -9.42 20.86 -5.72
C ILE A 236 -9.23 20.96 -7.23
N GLY A 237 -8.08 20.50 -7.72
CA GLY A 237 -7.74 20.58 -9.15
C GLY A 237 -7.60 22.02 -9.67
N GLY A 238 -7.17 22.95 -8.82
CA GLY A 238 -7.01 24.37 -9.18
C GLY A 238 -8.32 25.17 -9.22
N GLN A 239 -9.44 24.56 -8.85
CA GLN A 239 -10.74 25.24 -8.74
C GLN A 239 -11.18 25.31 -7.27
N THR A 240 -11.57 26.49 -6.83
CA THR A 240 -12.20 26.67 -5.52
C THR A 240 -13.65 26.22 -5.58
N ARG A 241 -14.02 25.22 -4.78
CA ARG A 241 -15.38 24.71 -4.68
C ARG A 241 -15.88 24.83 -3.25
N THR A 242 -17.19 25.02 -3.11
CA THR A 242 -17.84 24.88 -1.81
C THR A 242 -17.99 23.40 -1.49
N VAL A 243 -17.57 23.01 -0.29
CA VAL A 243 -17.59 21.62 0.17
C VAL A 243 -18.18 21.53 1.57
N THR A 244 -18.51 20.32 2.00
CA THR A 244 -18.87 20.03 3.39
C THR A 244 -17.78 19.20 4.03
N TYR A 245 -17.62 19.33 5.35
CA TYR A 245 -16.65 18.53 6.11
C TYR A 245 -16.83 17.03 5.87
N GLY A 246 -18.08 16.56 5.94
CA GLY A 246 -18.42 15.16 5.73
C GLY A 246 -18.08 14.67 4.31
N CYS A 247 -18.35 15.48 3.28
CA CYS A 247 -18.01 15.12 1.90
C CYS A 247 -16.51 14.89 1.72
N VAL A 248 -15.68 15.83 2.19
CA VAL A 248 -14.21 15.69 2.07
C VAL A 248 -13.68 14.51 2.86
N LEU A 249 -14.25 14.24 4.04
CA LEU A 249 -13.87 13.08 4.85
C LEU A 249 -14.21 11.75 4.16
N GLU A 250 -15.44 11.59 3.66
CA GLU A 250 -15.83 10.36 2.95
C GLU A 250 -15.04 10.19 1.64
N GLU A 251 -14.76 11.27 0.90
CA GLU A 251 -13.90 11.20 -0.29
C GLU A 251 -12.48 10.76 0.06
N THR A 252 -11.91 11.27 1.17
CA THR A 252 -10.59 10.85 1.67
C THR A 252 -10.59 9.36 2.02
N ILE A 253 -11.61 8.87 2.72
CA ILE A 253 -11.76 7.43 3.05
C ILE A 253 -11.94 6.58 1.79
N ASN A 254 -12.72 7.04 0.81
CA ASN A 254 -12.90 6.33 -0.44
C ASN A 254 -11.59 6.25 -1.25
N LEU A 255 -10.79 7.31 -1.26
CA LEU A 255 -9.46 7.32 -1.89
C LEU A 255 -8.50 6.37 -1.18
N HIS A 256 -8.49 6.36 0.16
CA HIS A 256 -7.76 5.37 0.95
C HIS A 256 -8.11 3.94 0.50
N ASN A 257 -9.41 3.61 0.46
CA ASN A 257 -9.88 2.27 0.09
C ASN A 257 -9.53 1.91 -1.36
N LYS A 258 -9.46 2.88 -2.27
CA LYS A 258 -9.00 2.64 -3.65
C LYS A 258 -7.54 2.24 -3.71
N ILE A 259 -6.68 2.87 -2.91
CA ILE A 259 -5.26 2.51 -2.82
C ILE A 259 -5.15 1.10 -2.21
N GLU A 260 -5.84 0.83 -1.11
CA GLU A 260 -5.86 -0.48 -0.46
C GLU A 260 -6.33 -1.60 -1.40
N ASN A 261 -7.50 -1.42 -2.05
CA ASN A 261 -8.04 -2.41 -2.98
C ASN A 261 -7.12 -2.63 -4.17
N TYR A 262 -6.51 -1.58 -4.73
CA TYR A 262 -5.54 -1.72 -5.80
C TYR A 262 -4.36 -2.62 -5.37
N CYS A 263 -3.83 -2.42 -4.16
CA CYS A 263 -2.76 -3.25 -3.62
C CYS A 263 -3.21 -4.70 -3.42
N ILE A 264 -4.38 -4.92 -2.84
CA ILE A 264 -4.94 -6.26 -2.59
C ILE A 264 -5.18 -7.00 -3.91
N ASP A 265 -5.80 -6.37 -4.90
CA ASP A 265 -6.09 -6.99 -6.20
C ASP A 265 -4.80 -7.42 -6.89
N ARG A 266 -3.75 -6.59 -6.83
CA ARG A 266 -2.43 -6.92 -7.39
C ARG A 266 -1.73 -8.04 -6.64
N LEU A 267 -1.89 -8.14 -5.33
CA LEU A 267 -1.38 -9.24 -4.51
C LEU A 267 -2.16 -10.54 -4.73
N ALA A 268 -3.47 -10.46 -5.04
CA ALA A 268 -4.32 -11.62 -5.29
C ALA A 268 -4.15 -12.24 -6.68
N VAL A 269 -3.91 -11.43 -7.71
CA VAL A 269 -3.54 -11.92 -9.07
C VAL A 269 -2.15 -12.59 -9.06
N SER A 270 -1.39 -12.30 -8.03
CA SER A 270 0.00 -12.68 -7.83
C SER A 270 0.16 -14.05 -7.13
N SER A 271 -0.83 -14.47 -6.33
CA SER A 271 -0.86 -15.77 -5.61
C SER A 271 -1.40 -16.92 -6.46
#